data_AF-A0A947DV27-F1
#
_entry.id   AF-A0A947DV27-F1
#
_cell.length_a   1.000
_cell.length_b   1.000
_cell.length_c   1.000
_cell.angle_alpha   90.00
_cell.angle_beta   90.00
_cell.angle_gamma   90.00
#
_symmetry.space_group_name_H-M   'P 1'
#
loop_
_entity.id
_entity.type
_entity.pdbx_description
1 polymer ?
#
loop_
_entity_poly.entity_id
_entity_poly.type
_entity_poly.pdbx_seq_one_letter_code
_entity_poly.pdbx_strand_id
1 'polypeptide(L)'
;PGSGQASVIGPGLSERALNEWAGRIVRQGEDYTVQAYLPLSQTPTWQGETIAPRSAMLRVFAVADGTGSWQVLPGGLARLAGKNQDIASMQHGGSSADVWVLDGNDRAARPRSRPLTPAWATAPLSQRRPVSSRAAENLFWLGRYTERAENAINLSQLSLQSLGSEDQTSEALLAWLSSMAVAHSLVSESVPPATQARRIFERALIANLTDTEQAASVGFNLRALKNAASTVRERLSQEQWQVIVRAETEFLKRRPAFQSQSQSQGQSQSQSQGPQPALAYSSVEALKALESASAFLAAITGAQTDRMTRDDGWRLLSLGRLIERLHTLASALLRGFETESIFEEGGFVAMLALFGSTITFNGQYQQRRDIAALLDLLVLDRDNPRSLGWVLQTLRARLSRLASSTQGDLAGLTRDLPDPDSWLLSNLCGDPADGNAQRYQAATALLEQCRAAALSLSDSLSRRYFSHADAGSQSLGA
;
A
#
# COMPACT_ATOMS: atom_id res chain seq x y z
N PRO A 1 -15.42 -15.15 9.02
CA PRO A 1 -16.56 -15.25 8.08
C PRO A 1 -17.54 -14.10 8.29
N GLY A 2 -17.43 -13.07 7.45
CA GLY A 2 -18.38 -11.96 7.39
C GLY A 2 -19.28 -12.15 6.19
N SER A 3 -20.31 -12.99 6.31
CA SER A 3 -21.47 -12.84 5.43
C SER A 3 -22.24 -11.63 5.97
N GLY A 4 -22.46 -10.61 5.14
CA GLY A 4 -23.26 -9.43 5.49
C GLY A 4 -24.75 -9.73 5.69
N GLN A 5 -25.09 -10.92 6.18
CA GLN A 5 -26.46 -11.37 6.38
C GLN A 5 -26.89 -11.01 7.81
N ALA A 6 -27.95 -10.21 7.91
CA ALA A 6 -28.51 -9.79 9.19
C ALA A 6 -29.23 -10.96 9.88
N SER A 7 -28.94 -11.18 11.16
CA SER A 7 -29.74 -12.07 12.01
C SER A 7 -31.12 -11.47 12.24
N VAL A 8 -32.17 -12.30 12.25
CA VAL A 8 -33.56 -11.85 12.42
C VAL A 8 -34.24 -12.63 13.54
N ILE A 9 -35.11 -11.95 14.28
CA ILE A 9 -35.88 -12.51 15.39
C ILE A 9 -37.23 -13.00 14.85
N GLY A 10 -37.42 -14.32 14.82
CA GLY A 10 -38.60 -14.97 14.27
C GLY A 10 -39.95 -14.43 14.76
N PRO A 11 -40.15 -14.22 16.09
CA PRO A 11 -41.41 -13.68 16.62
C PRO A 11 -41.83 -12.30 16.12
N GLY A 12 -40.90 -11.50 15.56
CA GLY A 12 -41.18 -10.17 15.03
C GLY A 12 -41.50 -10.13 13.54
N LEU A 13 -41.51 -11.28 12.86
CA LEU A 13 -41.70 -11.36 11.41
C LEU A 13 -43.17 -11.51 11.00
N SER A 14 -43.54 -10.86 9.90
CA SER A 14 -44.80 -11.14 9.22
C SER A 14 -44.77 -12.52 8.56
N GLU A 15 -45.94 -13.09 8.29
CA GLU A 15 -46.08 -14.39 7.62
C GLU A 15 -45.38 -14.42 6.26
N ARG A 16 -45.44 -13.31 5.51
CA ARG A 16 -44.68 -13.14 4.27
C ARG A 16 -43.17 -13.21 4.50
N ALA A 17 -42.66 -12.53 5.52
CA ALA A 17 -41.23 -12.53 5.83
C ALA A 17 -40.75 -13.91 6.31
N LEU A 18 -41.58 -14.64 7.07
CA LEU A 18 -41.32 -16.02 7.47
C LEU A 18 -41.19 -16.94 6.25
N ASN A 19 -42.10 -16.83 5.28
CA ASN A 19 -42.04 -17.60 4.04
C ASN A 19 -40.79 -17.26 3.19
N GLU A 20 -40.41 -15.99 3.13
CA GLU A 20 -39.18 -15.55 2.47
C GLU A 20 -37.93 -16.15 3.13
N TRP A 21 -37.87 -16.16 4.47
CA TRP A 21 -36.77 -16.78 5.23
C TRP A 21 -36.74 -18.31 5.10
N ALA A 22 -37.90 -18.97 5.15
CA ALA A 22 -38.01 -20.40 4.91
C ALA A 22 -37.47 -20.76 3.51
N GLY A 23 -37.81 -19.99 2.48
CA GLY A 23 -37.28 -20.17 1.14
C GLY A 23 -35.77 -19.93 1.01
N ARG A 24 -35.17 -19.06 1.84
CA ARG A 24 -33.71 -18.87 1.88
C ARG A 24 -33.01 -20.06 2.52
N ILE A 25 -33.51 -20.51 3.67
CA ILE A 25 -32.97 -21.67 4.40
C ILE A 25 -33.06 -22.95 3.55
N VAL A 26 -34.17 -23.17 2.85
CA VAL A 26 -34.33 -24.34 1.95
C VAL A 26 -33.32 -24.30 0.79
N ARG A 27 -32.98 -23.11 0.27
CA ARG A 27 -32.05 -22.98 -0.86
C ARG A 27 -30.58 -23.17 -0.46
N GLN A 28 -30.19 -22.75 0.74
CA GLN A 28 -28.80 -22.73 1.20
C GLN A 28 -28.71 -23.10 2.69
N GLY A 29 -29.16 -24.31 3.05
CA GLY A 29 -29.31 -24.70 4.46
C GLY A 29 -28.01 -24.65 5.28
N GLU A 30 -26.86 -24.85 4.63
CA GLU A 30 -25.52 -24.80 5.24
C GLU A 30 -25.09 -23.41 5.71
N ASP A 31 -25.68 -22.33 5.18
CA ASP A 31 -25.34 -20.95 5.53
C ASP A 31 -26.11 -20.42 6.74
N TYR A 32 -27.10 -21.18 7.25
CA TYR A 32 -28.00 -20.73 8.29
C TYR A 32 -27.96 -21.63 9.52
N THR A 33 -28.03 -21.03 10.70
CA THR A 33 -28.29 -21.72 11.96
C THR A 33 -29.52 -21.12 12.60
N VAL A 34 -30.42 -21.98 13.09
CA VAL A 34 -31.60 -21.57 13.84
C VAL A 34 -31.35 -21.85 15.31
N GLN A 35 -31.57 -20.84 16.14
CA GLN A 35 -31.47 -20.94 17.59
C GLN A 35 -32.80 -20.53 18.20
N ALA A 36 -33.23 -21.22 19.27
CA ALA A 36 -34.36 -20.78 20.07
C ALA A 36 -34.14 -19.35 20.56
N TYR A 37 -35.17 -18.50 20.44
CA TYR A 37 -35.06 -17.11 20.87
C TYR A 37 -34.91 -17.04 22.39
N LEU A 38 -33.78 -16.50 22.84
CA LEU A 38 -33.51 -16.21 24.23
C LEU A 38 -33.36 -14.69 24.38
N PRO A 39 -34.31 -13.99 25.04
CA PRO A 39 -34.20 -12.55 25.24
C PRO A 39 -32.98 -12.24 26.10
N LEU A 40 -32.23 -11.20 25.72
CA LEU A 40 -31.05 -10.77 26.45
C LEU A 40 -31.41 -10.18 27.81
N SER A 41 -30.57 -10.44 28.81
CA SER A 41 -30.65 -9.80 30.12
C SER A 41 -30.52 -8.28 29.99
N GLN A 42 -31.21 -7.54 30.85
CA GLN A 42 -31.21 -6.08 30.82
C GLN A 42 -30.26 -5.51 31.88
N THR A 43 -29.55 -4.43 31.55
CA THR A 43 -28.77 -3.63 32.50
C THR A 43 -29.26 -2.18 32.51
N PRO A 44 -29.27 -1.48 33.66
CA PRO A 44 -29.62 -0.08 33.71
C PRO A 44 -28.61 0.76 32.95
N THR A 45 -29.09 1.69 32.12
CA THR A 45 -28.27 2.62 31.34
C THR A 45 -28.80 4.04 31.48
N TRP A 46 -27.90 5.01 31.57
CA TRP A 46 -28.26 6.43 31.63
C TRP A 46 -28.61 6.94 30.23
N GLN A 47 -29.83 7.44 30.03
CA GLN A 47 -30.31 7.96 28.76
C GLN A 47 -31.02 9.31 28.96
N GLY A 48 -30.39 10.39 28.49
CA GLY A 48 -30.88 11.75 28.73
C GLY A 48 -30.84 12.08 30.22
N GLU A 49 -32.01 12.27 30.83
CA GLU A 49 -32.18 12.55 32.26
C GLU A 49 -32.80 11.36 33.04
N THR A 50 -32.90 10.17 32.42
CA THR A 50 -33.57 9.00 33.02
C THR A 50 -32.72 7.73 32.91
N ILE A 51 -32.91 6.80 33.86
CA ILE A 51 -32.34 5.45 33.79
C ILE A 51 -33.34 4.54 33.07
N ALA A 52 -32.89 3.86 32.02
CA ALA A 52 -33.70 2.90 31.28
C ALA A 52 -32.98 1.55 31.12
N PRO A 53 -33.70 0.41 31.16
CA PRO A 53 -33.12 -0.90 30.92
C PRO A 53 -32.66 -1.04 29.47
N ARG A 54 -31.52 -1.71 29.26
CA ARG A 54 -31.03 -2.08 27.92
C ARG A 54 -30.51 -3.51 27.87
N SER A 55 -30.84 -4.20 26.78
CA SER A 55 -30.37 -5.54 26.47
C SER A 55 -28.85 -5.57 26.45
N ALA A 56 -28.25 -6.46 27.25
CA ALA A 56 -26.83 -6.61 27.42
C ALA A 56 -26.36 -8.01 27.05
N MET A 57 -25.17 -8.09 26.44
CA MET A 57 -24.48 -9.34 26.14
C MET A 57 -23.07 -9.29 26.71
N LEU A 58 -22.69 -10.30 27.49
CA LEU A 58 -21.35 -10.42 28.05
C LEU A 58 -20.52 -11.40 27.22
N ARG A 59 -19.33 -10.95 26.80
CA ARG A 59 -18.29 -11.81 26.23
C ARG A 59 -17.16 -11.99 27.24
N VAL A 60 -16.88 -13.23 27.59
CA VAL A 60 -15.74 -13.62 28.44
C VAL A 60 -14.60 -14.17 27.58
N PHE A 61 -13.38 -14.13 28.11
CA PHE A 61 -12.18 -14.63 27.43
C PHE A 61 -11.59 -15.77 28.25
N ALA A 62 -11.49 -16.94 27.63
CA ALA A 62 -10.81 -18.10 28.20
C ALA A 62 -9.44 -18.26 27.54
N VAL A 63 -8.42 -18.51 28.34
CA VAL A 63 -7.04 -18.73 27.89
C VAL A 63 -6.65 -20.15 28.28
N ALA A 64 -6.06 -20.89 27.34
CA ALA A 64 -5.47 -22.19 27.62
C ALA A 64 -4.19 -22.00 28.44
N ASP A 65 -4.04 -22.78 29.52
CA ASP A 65 -2.89 -22.69 30.42
C ASP A 65 -1.64 -23.44 29.92
N GLY A 66 -1.74 -24.06 28.74
CA GLY A 66 -0.67 -24.86 28.13
C GLY A 66 -0.58 -26.31 28.63
N THR A 67 -1.33 -26.68 29.68
CA THR A 67 -1.36 -28.04 30.25
C THR A 67 -2.67 -28.79 29.96
N GLY A 68 -3.51 -28.23 29.09
CA GLY A 68 -4.80 -28.79 28.70
C GLY A 68 -5.98 -28.28 29.51
N SER A 69 -5.79 -27.28 30.36
CA SER A 69 -6.86 -26.62 31.11
C SER A 69 -7.14 -25.22 30.57
N TRP A 70 -8.35 -24.70 30.84
CA TRP A 70 -8.79 -23.37 30.42
C TRP A 70 -9.07 -22.51 31.64
N GLN A 71 -8.53 -21.29 31.64
CA GLN A 71 -8.80 -20.29 32.67
C GLN A 71 -9.57 -19.12 32.07
N VAL A 72 -10.71 -18.79 32.67
CA VAL A 72 -11.48 -17.59 32.30
C VAL A 72 -10.89 -16.39 33.02
N LEU A 73 -10.52 -15.36 32.27
CA LEU A 73 -9.96 -14.13 32.84
C LEU A 73 -11.04 -13.37 33.62
N PRO A 74 -10.71 -12.78 34.78
CA PRO A 74 -11.65 -11.97 35.54
C PRO A 74 -11.97 -10.69 34.75
N GLY A 75 -13.18 -10.64 34.18
CA GLY A 75 -13.68 -9.52 33.41
C GLY A 75 -14.42 -9.98 32.16
N GLY A 76 -14.67 -9.05 31.26
CA GLY A 76 -15.29 -9.32 29.98
C GLY A 76 -15.61 -8.05 29.21
N LEU A 77 -16.11 -8.23 28.01
CA LEU A 77 -16.65 -7.14 27.19
C LEU A 77 -18.18 -7.20 27.27
N ALA A 78 -18.79 -6.25 27.98
CA ALA A 78 -20.24 -6.07 27.93
C ALA A 78 -20.64 -5.17 26.77
N ARG A 79 -21.61 -5.62 25.99
CA ARG A 79 -22.21 -4.90 24.86
C ARG A 79 -23.67 -4.62 25.14
N LEU A 80 -24.08 -3.39 24.87
CA LEU A 80 -25.43 -2.88 25.06
C LEU A 80 -26.08 -2.70 23.69
N ALA A 81 -27.28 -3.23 23.51
CA ALA A 81 -27.98 -3.14 22.24
C ALA A 81 -28.53 -1.72 21.97
N GLY A 82 -28.68 -1.40 20.67
CA GLY A 82 -29.23 -0.13 20.18
C GLY A 82 -30.69 0.10 20.60
N LYS A 83 -31.22 1.30 20.36
CA LYS A 83 -32.58 1.68 20.76
C LYS A 83 -33.57 0.77 19.99
N ASN A 84 -34.45 0.05 20.70
CA ASN A 84 -35.40 -0.94 20.16
C ASN A 84 -34.76 -2.13 19.41
N GLN A 85 -33.57 -2.58 19.81
CA GLN A 85 -32.92 -3.75 19.22
C GLN A 85 -32.60 -4.78 20.29
N ASP A 86 -32.97 -6.05 20.04
CA ASP A 86 -32.56 -7.20 20.85
C ASP A 86 -31.28 -7.88 20.30
N ILE A 87 -30.62 -7.24 19.33
CA ILE A 87 -29.38 -7.70 18.71
C ILE A 87 -28.25 -6.74 19.10
N ALA A 88 -27.31 -7.21 19.92
CA ALA A 88 -26.13 -6.43 20.30
C ALA A 88 -25.04 -6.48 19.21
N SER A 89 -25.21 -5.65 18.17
CA SER A 89 -24.24 -5.43 17.09
C SER A 89 -23.69 -3.99 17.12
N MET A 90 -22.35 -3.84 17.06
CA MET A 90 -21.72 -2.51 16.99
C MET A 90 -22.00 -1.79 15.66
N GLN A 91 -22.32 -2.54 14.60
CA GLN A 91 -22.68 -1.97 13.30
C GLN A 91 -24.06 -1.30 13.32
N HIS A 92 -24.87 -1.52 14.37
CA HIS A 92 -26.22 -0.99 14.50
C HIS A 92 -26.38 -0.05 15.72
N GLY A 93 -25.28 0.58 16.16
CA GLY A 93 -25.32 1.61 17.19
C GLY A 93 -25.38 1.11 18.64
N GLY A 94 -24.89 -0.11 18.91
CA GLY A 94 -24.68 -0.59 20.27
C GLY A 94 -23.54 0.14 21.00
N SER A 95 -23.62 0.22 22.34
CA SER A 95 -22.57 0.77 23.20
C SER A 95 -21.90 -0.32 24.05
N SER A 96 -20.90 0.02 24.87
CA SER A 96 -20.23 -0.90 25.78
C SER A 96 -20.34 -0.43 27.23
N ALA A 97 -20.20 -1.37 28.17
CA ALA A 97 -20.13 -1.08 29.60
C ALA A 97 -18.94 -1.79 30.23
N ASP A 98 -18.46 -1.26 31.36
CA ASP A 98 -17.43 -1.91 32.17
C ASP A 98 -18.03 -3.13 32.87
N VAL A 99 -17.23 -4.20 32.99
CA VAL A 99 -17.61 -5.45 33.66
C VAL A 99 -16.80 -5.59 34.92
N TRP A 100 -17.46 -5.55 36.07
CA TRP A 100 -16.82 -5.71 37.36
C TRP A 100 -17.05 -7.14 37.87
N VAL A 101 -15.96 -7.89 38.01
CA VAL A 101 -15.98 -9.19 38.70
C VAL A 101 -15.69 -8.91 40.17
N LEU A 102 -16.71 -9.05 41.00
CA LEU A 102 -16.58 -8.87 42.44
C LEU A 102 -15.86 -10.09 43.02
N ASP A 103 -14.86 -9.84 43.85
CA ASP A 103 -14.17 -10.89 44.58
C ASP A 103 -15.17 -11.52 45.57
N GLY A 104 -15.37 -12.84 45.48
CA GLY A 104 -16.17 -13.58 46.46
C GLY A 104 -15.46 -13.54 47.81
N ASN A 105 -16.18 -13.76 48.90
CA ASN A 105 -15.64 -13.77 50.27
C ASN A 105 -14.57 -14.86 50.54
N ASP A 106 -14.07 -15.52 49.49
CA ASP A 106 -13.03 -16.52 49.53
C ASP A 106 -11.65 -15.86 49.52
N ARG A 107 -11.16 -15.57 50.73
CA ARG A 107 -9.81 -15.02 50.98
C ARG A 107 -8.68 -15.83 50.34
N ALA A 108 -8.95 -17.03 49.81
CA ALA A 108 -8.00 -17.90 49.14
C ALA A 108 -7.54 -17.40 47.76
N ALA A 109 -8.27 -16.49 47.11
CA ALA A 109 -7.97 -16.01 45.76
C ALA A 109 -7.56 -14.53 45.68
N ARG A 110 -7.17 -13.89 46.80
CA ARG A 110 -6.42 -12.64 46.69
C ARG A 110 -5.18 -12.94 45.85
N PRO A 111 -4.95 -12.31 44.68
CA PRO A 111 -3.62 -12.32 44.10
C PRO A 111 -2.74 -11.76 45.20
N ARG A 112 -1.86 -12.61 45.77
CA ARG A 112 -0.86 -12.15 46.71
C ARG A 112 -0.19 -11.00 45.98
N SER A 113 -0.42 -9.78 46.46
CA SER A 113 0.38 -8.62 46.14
C SER A 113 1.76 -8.91 46.69
N ARG A 114 2.47 -9.80 46.00
CA ARG A 114 3.90 -9.95 46.07
C ARG A 114 4.39 -8.51 45.88
N PRO A 115 5.17 -7.95 46.81
CA PRO A 115 5.71 -6.61 46.61
C PRO A 115 6.30 -6.63 45.21
N LEU A 116 5.72 -5.82 44.32
CA LEU A 116 6.12 -5.75 42.93
C LEU A 116 7.60 -5.41 43.01
N THR A 117 8.48 -6.39 42.86
CA THR A 117 9.86 -6.11 42.44
C THR A 117 9.67 -5.24 41.23
N PRO A 118 10.07 -3.95 41.32
CA PRO A 118 9.73 -3.01 40.28
C PRO A 118 10.26 -3.59 38.97
N ALA A 119 9.48 -3.53 37.89
CA ALA A 119 9.70 -4.34 36.69
C ALA A 119 11.13 -4.24 36.09
N TRP A 120 11.88 -3.18 36.43
CA TRP A 120 13.31 -3.01 36.11
C TRP A 120 14.25 -4.01 36.81
N ALA A 121 13.83 -4.64 37.91
CA ALA A 121 14.66 -5.50 38.75
C ALA A 121 14.67 -6.98 38.30
N THR A 122 13.73 -7.41 37.46
CA THR A 122 13.56 -8.84 37.11
C THR A 122 13.52 -9.14 35.62
N ALA A 123 13.37 -8.13 34.75
CA ALA A 123 13.42 -8.32 33.30
C ALA A 123 13.85 -7.02 32.60
N PRO A 124 14.49 -7.08 31.43
CA PRO A 124 14.67 -5.91 30.60
C PRO A 124 13.28 -5.31 30.28
N LEU A 125 13.06 -4.06 30.68
CA LEU A 125 11.83 -3.30 30.40
C LEU A 125 11.53 -3.13 28.90
N SER A 126 12.49 -3.44 28.04
CA SER A 126 12.36 -3.38 26.58
C SER A 126 11.52 -4.54 26.03
N GLN A 127 10.21 -4.52 26.30
CA GLN A 127 9.27 -5.32 25.53
C GLN A 127 9.05 -4.65 24.17
N ARG A 128 9.55 -5.26 23.09
CA ARG A 128 9.25 -4.82 21.73
C ARG A 128 7.76 -5.05 21.49
N ARG A 129 7.04 -4.01 21.06
CA ARG A 129 5.61 -4.12 20.74
C ARG A 129 5.44 -5.12 19.58
N PRO A 130 4.77 -6.27 19.79
CA PRO A 130 4.58 -7.24 18.72
C PRO A 130 3.77 -6.61 17.58
N VAL A 131 4.09 -6.98 16.35
CA VAL A 131 3.37 -6.55 15.15
C VAL A 131 2.41 -7.67 14.76
N SER A 132 1.11 -7.39 14.75
CA SER A 132 0.13 -8.37 14.26
C SER A 132 0.27 -8.54 12.75
N SER A 133 -0.10 -9.71 12.20
CA SER A 133 -0.06 -9.97 10.75
C SER A 133 -0.81 -8.89 9.94
N ARG A 134 -1.97 -8.43 10.44
CA ARG A 134 -2.73 -7.34 9.82
C ARG A 134 -1.97 -6.01 9.84
N ALA A 135 -1.34 -5.65 10.96
CA ALA A 135 -0.56 -4.42 11.03
C ALA A 135 0.70 -4.52 10.15
N ALA A 136 1.34 -5.68 10.09
CA ALA A 136 2.47 -5.99 9.24
C ALA A 136 2.13 -5.81 7.76
N GLU A 137 1.02 -6.40 7.31
CA GLU A 137 0.51 -6.28 5.94
C GLU A 137 0.23 -4.83 5.57
N ASN A 138 -0.49 -4.10 6.42
CA ASN A 138 -0.85 -2.72 6.12
C ASN A 138 0.37 -1.78 6.14
N LEU A 139 1.36 -2.01 7.00
CA LEU A 139 2.62 -1.24 6.98
C LEU A 139 3.45 -1.54 5.72
N PHE A 140 3.51 -2.80 5.31
CA PHE A 140 4.17 -3.21 4.08
C PHE A 140 3.55 -2.55 2.85
N TRP A 141 2.22 -2.64 2.71
CA TRP A 141 1.48 -2.00 1.61
C TRP A 141 1.51 -0.48 1.69
N LEU A 142 1.47 0.11 2.89
CA LEU A 142 1.67 1.55 3.08
C LEU A 142 3.00 2.00 2.46
N GLY A 143 4.07 1.23 2.67
CA GLY A 143 5.36 1.46 2.04
C GLY A 143 5.28 1.39 0.51
N ARG A 144 4.73 0.29 -0.04
CA ARG A 144 4.60 0.11 -1.49
C ARG A 144 3.78 1.22 -2.15
N TYR A 145 2.62 1.57 -1.62
CA TYR A 145 1.78 2.63 -2.17
C TYR A 145 2.45 4.02 -2.08
N THR A 146 3.28 4.25 -1.06
CA THR A 146 4.09 5.49 -0.98
C THR A 146 5.04 5.57 -2.18
N GLU A 147 5.78 4.48 -2.45
CA GLU A 147 6.75 4.45 -3.55
C GLU A 147 6.06 4.45 -4.92
N ARG A 148 4.95 3.73 -5.09
CA ARG A 148 4.15 3.75 -6.32
C ARG A 148 3.60 5.14 -6.63
N ALA A 149 3.11 5.85 -5.62
CA ALA A 149 2.62 7.21 -5.80
C ALA A 149 3.76 8.15 -6.24
N GLU A 150 4.96 8.02 -5.66
CA GLU A 150 6.14 8.80 -6.04
C GLU A 150 6.56 8.52 -7.48
N ASN A 151 6.65 7.23 -7.86
CA ASN A 151 6.99 6.81 -9.21
C ASN A 151 5.96 7.28 -10.25
N ALA A 152 4.67 7.11 -9.94
CA ALA A 152 3.57 7.54 -10.80
C ALA A 152 3.59 9.06 -11.04
N ILE A 153 3.87 9.85 -9.99
CA ILE A 153 3.98 11.31 -10.09
C ILE A 153 5.17 11.70 -10.95
N ASN A 154 6.36 11.16 -10.67
CA ASN A 154 7.58 11.50 -11.39
C ASN A 154 7.48 11.12 -12.88
N LEU A 155 6.97 9.92 -13.19
CA LEU A 155 6.73 9.48 -14.57
C LEU A 155 5.70 10.35 -15.29
N SER A 156 4.62 10.75 -14.60
CA SER A 156 3.61 11.63 -15.19
C SER A 156 4.17 13.01 -15.49
N GLN A 157 4.94 13.59 -14.55
CA GLN A 157 5.60 14.89 -14.75
C GLN A 157 6.57 14.84 -15.92
N LEU A 158 7.45 13.83 -15.94
CA LEU A 158 8.42 13.62 -17.01
C LEU A 158 7.75 13.44 -18.37
N SER A 159 6.66 12.66 -18.43
CA SER A 159 5.90 12.44 -19.65
C SER A 159 5.25 13.74 -20.14
N LEU A 160 4.56 14.48 -19.28
CA LEU A 160 3.88 15.72 -19.66
C LEU A 160 4.87 16.82 -20.05
N GLN A 161 6.01 16.94 -19.37
CA GLN A 161 7.06 17.88 -19.74
C GLN A 161 7.69 17.52 -21.08
N SER A 162 7.95 16.23 -21.34
CA SER A 162 8.50 15.77 -22.62
C SER A 162 7.53 15.98 -23.78
N LEU A 163 6.23 15.76 -23.55
CA LEU A 163 5.19 15.95 -24.56
C LEU A 163 4.94 17.44 -24.88
N GLY A 164 5.13 18.32 -23.90
CA GLY A 164 4.94 19.76 -24.02
C GLY A 164 6.19 20.54 -24.48
N SER A 165 7.36 19.90 -24.55
CA SER A 165 8.59 20.57 -24.98
C SER A 165 8.57 20.83 -26.49
N GLU A 166 9.05 22.02 -26.88
CA GLU A 166 9.26 22.38 -28.30
C GLU A 166 10.54 21.74 -28.88
N ASP A 167 11.42 21.21 -28.02
CA ASP A 167 12.60 20.46 -28.45
C ASP A 167 12.21 19.17 -29.18
N GLN A 168 13.04 18.77 -30.14
CA GLN A 168 12.88 17.50 -30.88
C GLN A 168 12.99 16.32 -29.93
N THR A 169 11.85 15.96 -29.31
CA THR A 169 11.73 14.77 -28.48
C THR A 169 11.94 13.57 -29.37
N SER A 170 12.95 12.77 -29.05
CA SER A 170 13.31 11.61 -29.84
C SER A 170 12.24 10.52 -29.79
N GLU A 171 12.16 9.73 -30.86
CA GLU A 171 11.15 8.67 -30.97
C GLU A 171 11.37 7.58 -29.92
N ALA A 172 12.64 7.22 -29.64
CA ALA A 172 12.98 6.24 -28.61
C ALA A 172 12.62 6.72 -27.19
N LEU A 173 12.79 8.02 -26.86
CA LEU A 173 12.30 8.57 -25.59
C LEU A 173 10.77 8.47 -25.48
N LEU A 174 10.02 8.78 -26.53
CA LEU A 174 8.56 8.66 -26.53
C LEU A 174 8.11 7.20 -26.42
N ALA A 175 8.82 6.27 -27.06
CA ALA A 175 8.58 4.83 -26.93
C ALA A 175 8.81 4.38 -25.47
N TRP A 176 9.90 4.82 -24.86
CA TRP A 176 10.21 4.53 -23.45
C TRP A 176 9.14 5.07 -22.50
N LEU A 177 8.76 6.35 -22.63
CA LEU A 177 7.70 6.97 -21.81
C LEU A 177 6.36 6.26 -21.98
N SER A 178 6.01 5.88 -23.21
CA SER A 178 4.77 5.13 -23.50
C SER A 178 4.79 3.76 -22.82
N SER A 179 5.89 3.01 -22.96
CA SER A 179 6.07 1.69 -22.35
C SER A 179 6.03 1.76 -20.82
N MET A 180 6.68 2.77 -20.23
CA MET A 180 6.63 3.02 -18.79
C MET A 180 5.22 3.39 -18.31
N ALA A 181 4.51 4.28 -19.01
CA ALA A 181 3.17 4.70 -18.63
C ALA A 181 2.16 3.55 -18.64
N VAL A 182 2.23 2.65 -19.63
CA VAL A 182 1.37 1.46 -19.71
C VAL A 182 1.65 0.51 -18.55
N ALA A 183 2.93 0.25 -18.25
CA ALA A 183 3.29 -0.70 -17.20
C ALA A 183 2.99 -0.26 -15.78
N HIS A 184 3.01 1.05 -15.55
CA HIS A 184 2.56 1.65 -14.29
C HIS A 184 1.05 1.91 -14.29
N SER A 185 0.32 1.44 -15.32
CA SER A 185 -1.12 1.63 -15.51
C SER A 185 -1.57 3.09 -15.45
N LEU A 186 -0.68 4.01 -15.82
CA LEU A 186 -0.98 5.43 -15.98
C LEU A 186 -1.79 5.69 -17.26
N VAL A 187 -1.61 4.83 -18.26
CA VAL A 187 -2.35 4.84 -19.52
C VAL A 187 -2.78 3.41 -19.84
N SER A 188 -3.98 3.23 -20.41
CA SER A 188 -4.47 1.92 -20.86
C SER A 188 -3.69 1.44 -22.09
N GLU A 189 -3.47 0.12 -22.20
CA GLU A 189 -2.82 -0.52 -23.36
C GLU A 189 -3.58 -0.27 -24.68
N SER A 190 -4.88 0.03 -24.60
CA SER A 190 -5.71 0.40 -25.76
C SER A 190 -5.42 1.79 -26.33
N VAL A 191 -4.68 2.64 -25.60
CA VAL A 191 -4.34 4.00 -26.05
C VAL A 191 -3.12 3.94 -26.96
N PRO A 192 -3.13 4.59 -28.14
CA PRO A 192 -1.97 4.61 -29.02
C PRO A 192 -0.75 5.21 -28.31
N PRO A 193 0.46 4.67 -28.54
CA PRO A 193 1.68 5.19 -27.94
C PRO A 193 1.93 6.64 -28.37
N ALA A 194 2.70 7.37 -27.56
CA ALA A 194 3.03 8.76 -27.81
C ALA A 194 3.79 8.96 -29.14
N THR A 195 4.52 7.94 -29.62
CA THR A 195 5.17 7.94 -30.94
C THR A 195 4.17 8.09 -32.09
N GLN A 196 2.96 7.55 -31.95
CA GLN A 196 1.91 7.59 -32.98
C GLN A 196 0.94 8.75 -32.78
N ALA A 197 0.49 8.98 -31.54
CA ALA A 197 -0.55 9.97 -31.27
C ALA A 197 -0.31 10.73 -29.95
N ARG A 198 0.71 11.60 -29.93
CA ARG A 198 1.10 12.45 -28.77
C ARG A 198 -0.07 13.06 -28.01
N ARG A 199 -0.98 13.76 -28.72
CA ARG A 199 -2.12 14.45 -28.10
C ARG A 199 -3.15 13.49 -27.49
N ILE A 200 -3.36 12.31 -28.07
CA ILE A 200 -4.29 11.32 -27.53
C ILE A 200 -3.71 10.71 -26.27
N PHE A 201 -2.42 10.35 -26.32
CA PHE A 201 -1.68 9.83 -25.18
C PHE A 201 -1.64 10.81 -24.01
N GLU A 202 -1.32 12.08 -24.26
CA GLU A 202 -1.30 13.15 -23.25
C GLU A 202 -2.66 13.29 -22.55
N ARG A 203 -3.75 13.37 -23.35
CA ARG A 203 -5.11 13.47 -22.81
C ARG A 203 -5.49 12.25 -21.99
N ALA A 204 -5.15 11.05 -22.45
CA ALA A 204 -5.43 9.82 -21.73
C ALA A 204 -4.67 9.76 -20.40
N LEU A 205 -3.39 10.15 -20.40
CA LEU A 205 -2.58 10.25 -19.18
C LEU A 205 -3.22 11.19 -18.17
N ILE A 206 -3.55 12.43 -18.57
CA ILE A 206 -4.17 13.42 -17.67
C ILE A 206 -5.54 12.95 -17.18
N ALA A 207 -6.36 12.37 -18.06
CA ALA A 207 -7.67 11.85 -17.70
C ALA A 207 -7.60 10.78 -16.60
N ASN A 208 -6.58 9.93 -16.67
CA ASN A 208 -6.43 8.80 -15.76
C ASN A 208 -5.82 9.19 -14.41
N LEU A 209 -5.10 10.33 -14.30
CA LEU A 209 -4.39 10.73 -13.08
C LEU A 209 -5.24 10.68 -11.80
N THR A 210 -6.53 10.98 -11.90
CA THR A 210 -7.46 11.09 -10.75
C THR A 210 -8.39 9.90 -10.59
N ASP A 211 -8.24 8.85 -11.40
CA ASP A 211 -9.05 7.65 -11.25
C ASP A 211 -8.71 6.94 -9.94
N THR A 212 -9.71 6.49 -9.20
CA THR A 212 -9.53 5.76 -7.93
C THR A 212 -10.07 4.34 -7.98
N GLU A 213 -10.67 3.93 -9.09
CA GLU A 213 -11.43 2.67 -9.18
C GLU A 213 -10.91 1.76 -10.28
N GLN A 214 -10.72 2.27 -11.51
CA GLN A 214 -10.48 1.42 -12.68
C GLN A 214 -8.99 1.24 -13.01
N ALA A 215 -8.14 2.21 -12.66
CA ALA A 215 -6.70 2.19 -12.94
C ALA A 215 -5.84 2.44 -11.69
N ALA A 216 -4.61 1.90 -11.70
CA ALA A 216 -3.61 2.15 -10.65
C ALA A 216 -2.93 3.53 -10.78
N SER A 217 -3.73 4.59 -10.94
CA SER A 217 -3.29 5.97 -11.12
C SER A 217 -2.63 6.59 -9.89
N VAL A 218 -2.20 7.86 -9.99
CA VAL A 218 -1.76 8.66 -8.84
C VAL A 218 -2.85 8.75 -7.79
N GLY A 219 -4.09 9.06 -8.18
CA GLY A 219 -5.24 9.13 -7.29
C GLY A 219 -5.53 7.81 -6.58
N PHE A 220 -5.45 6.69 -7.31
CA PHE A 220 -5.60 5.35 -6.74
C PHE A 220 -4.52 5.06 -5.70
N ASN A 221 -3.25 5.31 -6.00
CA ASN A 221 -2.16 5.04 -5.08
C ASN A 221 -2.25 5.91 -3.81
N LEU A 222 -2.66 7.18 -3.92
CA LEU A 222 -2.90 8.06 -2.77
C LEU A 222 -4.08 7.58 -1.90
N ARG A 223 -5.17 7.12 -2.53
CA ARG A 223 -6.32 6.51 -1.82
C ARG A 223 -5.90 5.23 -1.11
N ALA A 224 -5.17 4.34 -1.79
CA ALA A 224 -4.69 3.08 -1.24
C ALA A 224 -3.71 3.31 -0.08
N LEU A 225 -2.80 4.29 -0.22
CA LEU A 225 -1.92 4.76 0.84
C LEU A 225 -2.72 5.18 2.08
N LYS A 226 -3.74 6.03 1.92
CA LYS A 226 -4.59 6.47 3.02
C LYS A 226 -5.34 5.32 3.68
N ASN A 227 -5.90 4.40 2.88
CA ASN A 227 -6.62 3.25 3.39
C ASN A 227 -5.70 2.35 4.22
N ALA A 228 -4.52 2.01 3.72
CA ALA A 228 -3.51 1.26 4.47
C ALA A 228 -3.12 1.98 5.77
N ALA A 229 -2.84 3.30 5.71
CA ALA A 229 -2.49 4.12 6.87
C ALA A 229 -3.59 4.13 7.95
N SER A 230 -4.86 4.14 7.55
CA SER A 230 -6.01 4.21 8.47
C SER A 230 -6.11 3.01 9.40
N THR A 231 -5.65 1.84 8.93
CA THR A 231 -5.71 0.59 9.70
C THR A 231 -4.62 0.46 10.75
N VAL A 232 -3.54 1.25 10.63
CA VAL A 232 -2.37 1.26 11.51
C VAL A 232 -2.17 2.65 12.14
N ARG A 233 -3.28 3.36 12.33
CA ARG A 233 -3.32 4.76 12.78
C ARG A 233 -2.55 4.98 14.09
N GLU A 234 -2.59 3.99 14.97
CA GLU A 234 -1.92 3.96 16.29
C GLU A 234 -0.38 3.83 16.20
N ARG A 235 0.16 3.62 15.00
CA ARG A 235 1.59 3.54 14.72
C ARG A 235 2.12 4.74 13.93
N LEU A 236 1.25 5.67 13.55
CA LEU A 236 1.59 6.89 12.81
C LEU A 236 1.41 8.11 13.70
N SER A 237 2.28 9.11 13.55
CA SER A 237 2.11 10.37 14.28
C SER A 237 0.81 11.08 13.88
N GLN A 238 0.32 12.00 14.71
CA GLN A 238 -0.92 12.72 14.39
C GLN A 238 -0.78 13.51 13.09
N GLU A 239 0.37 14.17 12.92
CA GLU A 239 0.72 15.01 11.78
C GLU A 239 0.89 14.19 10.51
N GLN A 240 1.59 13.04 10.59
CA GLN A 240 1.82 12.17 9.44
C GLN A 240 0.50 11.74 8.78
N TRP A 241 -0.47 11.32 9.59
CA TRP A 241 -1.80 10.98 9.10
C TRP A 241 -2.53 12.16 8.47
N GLN A 242 -2.46 13.35 9.09
CA GLN A 242 -3.08 14.55 8.52
C GLN A 242 -2.49 14.87 7.14
N VAL A 243 -1.17 14.74 6.97
CA VAL A 243 -0.52 14.93 5.67
C VAL A 243 -1.01 13.90 4.64
N ILE A 244 -1.12 12.61 5.01
CA ILE A 244 -1.66 11.56 4.12
C ILE A 244 -3.09 11.88 3.68
N VAL A 245 -3.96 12.25 4.60
CA VAL A 245 -5.36 12.61 4.30
C VAL A 245 -5.44 13.84 3.39
N ARG A 246 -4.61 14.86 3.68
CA ARG A 246 -4.56 16.08 2.87
C ARG A 246 -4.04 15.83 1.46
N ALA A 247 -3.01 14.99 1.30
CA ALA A 247 -2.43 14.65 0.01
C ALA A 247 -3.48 14.11 -0.96
N GLU A 248 -4.24 13.11 -0.53
CA GLU A 248 -5.33 12.52 -1.31
C GLU A 248 -6.45 13.54 -1.56
N THR A 249 -6.90 14.24 -0.51
CA THR A 249 -8.03 15.16 -0.60
C THR A 249 -7.72 16.32 -1.56
N GLU A 250 -6.57 16.96 -1.43
CA GLU A 250 -6.17 18.09 -2.28
C GLU A 250 -5.92 17.67 -3.73
N PHE A 251 -5.34 16.49 -3.94
CA PHE A 251 -5.13 15.98 -5.30
C PHE A 251 -6.46 15.67 -6.01
N LEU A 252 -7.38 14.96 -5.34
CA LEU A 252 -8.69 14.61 -5.93
C LEU A 252 -9.62 15.83 -6.10
N LYS A 253 -9.50 16.85 -5.26
CA LYS A 253 -10.23 18.13 -5.43
C LYS A 253 -9.91 18.82 -6.76
N ARG A 254 -8.73 18.58 -7.35
CA ARG A 254 -8.32 19.18 -8.63
C ARG A 254 -8.89 18.45 -9.85
N ARG A 255 -9.59 17.32 -9.67
CA ARG A 255 -10.24 16.57 -10.75
C ARG A 255 -11.09 17.42 -11.71
N PRO A 256 -11.93 18.37 -11.24
CA PRO A 256 -12.71 19.23 -12.14
C PRO A 256 -11.84 20.19 -12.97
N ALA A 257 -10.69 20.63 -12.45
CA ALA A 257 -9.77 21.53 -13.16
C ALA A 257 -9.10 20.83 -14.36
N PHE A 258 -8.94 19.51 -14.31
CA PHE A 258 -8.49 18.72 -15.45
C PHE A 258 -9.58 18.57 -16.51
N GLN A 259 -10.84 18.71 -16.14
CA GLN A 259 -12.00 18.54 -17.02
C GLN A 259 -12.55 19.92 -17.40
N SER A 260 -11.80 20.70 -18.17
CA SER A 260 -12.34 21.95 -18.69
C SER A 260 -13.43 21.62 -19.70
N GLN A 261 -14.69 21.80 -19.33
CA GLN A 261 -15.77 21.94 -20.31
C GLN A 261 -15.44 23.20 -21.11
N SER A 262 -15.19 23.05 -22.41
CA SER A 262 -15.12 24.17 -23.34
C SER A 262 -16.46 24.92 -23.25
N GLN A 263 -16.52 26.00 -22.48
CA GLN A 263 -17.62 26.96 -22.53
C GLN A 263 -17.51 27.67 -23.87
N SER A 264 -18.11 27.10 -24.91
CA SER A 264 -18.53 27.90 -26.06
C SER A 264 -19.66 28.82 -25.57
N GLN A 265 -19.30 30.02 -25.13
CA GLN A 265 -20.22 31.15 -25.17
C GLN A 265 -20.54 31.43 -26.64
N GLY A 266 -21.55 30.74 -27.14
CA GLY A 266 -22.15 30.96 -28.45
C GLY A 266 -23.64 30.71 -28.29
N GLN A 267 -24.39 31.80 -28.13
CA GLN A 267 -25.84 31.79 -28.23
C GLN A 267 -26.24 31.12 -29.55
N SER A 268 -27.04 30.05 -29.52
CA SER A 268 -28.25 29.88 -30.35
C SER A 268 -28.81 28.46 -30.23
N GLN A 269 -30.15 28.43 -30.20
CA GLN A 269 -31.00 27.25 -30.23
C GLN A 269 -30.71 26.38 -31.46
N SER A 270 -30.57 25.07 -31.29
CA SER A 270 -31.17 24.05 -32.18
C SER A 270 -30.80 22.63 -31.73
N GLN A 271 -31.81 21.77 -31.66
CA GLN A 271 -31.67 20.33 -31.47
C GLN A 271 -31.01 19.73 -32.71
N SER A 272 -29.75 19.31 -32.61
CA SER A 272 -29.17 18.28 -33.46
C SER A 272 -28.08 17.55 -32.67
N GLN A 273 -28.08 16.22 -32.75
CA GLN A 273 -27.07 15.35 -32.14
C GLN A 273 -25.73 15.59 -32.85
N GLY A 274 -24.96 16.58 -32.38
CA GLY A 274 -23.56 16.81 -32.72
C GLY A 274 -22.62 16.13 -31.71
N PRO A 275 -21.33 15.95 -32.05
CA PRO A 275 -20.38 15.18 -31.26
C PRO A 275 -20.21 15.78 -29.86
N GLN A 276 -20.15 14.91 -28.84
CA GLN A 276 -20.02 15.31 -27.43
C GLN A 276 -18.89 16.35 -27.24
N PRO A 277 -19.09 17.38 -26.40
CA PRO A 277 -18.08 18.41 -26.19
C PRO A 277 -16.78 17.76 -25.69
N ALA A 278 -15.70 17.92 -26.46
CA ALA A 278 -14.41 17.36 -26.12
C ALA A 278 -13.92 17.96 -24.80
N LEU A 279 -13.75 17.11 -23.77
CA LEU A 279 -13.10 17.49 -22.53
C LEU A 279 -11.70 18.02 -22.86
N ALA A 280 -11.46 19.30 -22.54
CA ALA A 280 -10.16 19.93 -22.66
C ALA A 280 -9.38 19.65 -21.36
N TYR A 281 -8.30 18.90 -21.49
CA TYR A 281 -7.37 18.61 -20.40
C TYR A 281 -6.23 19.62 -20.42
N SER A 282 -5.94 20.24 -19.28
CA SER A 282 -4.84 21.19 -19.13
C SER A 282 -3.62 20.51 -18.52
N SER A 283 -2.55 20.39 -19.31
CA SER A 283 -1.25 19.85 -18.85
C SER A 283 -0.61 20.72 -17.78
N VAL A 284 -0.78 22.04 -17.87
CA VAL A 284 -0.26 23.00 -16.87
C VAL A 284 -0.89 22.76 -15.49
N GLU A 285 -2.21 22.60 -15.42
CA GLU A 285 -2.90 22.32 -14.15
C GLU A 285 -2.56 20.92 -13.63
N ALA A 286 -2.41 19.93 -14.52
CA ALA A 286 -1.94 18.59 -14.16
C ALA A 286 -0.54 18.63 -13.53
N LEU A 287 0.42 19.33 -14.15
CA LEU A 287 1.78 19.49 -13.61
C LEU A 287 1.78 20.17 -12.23
N LYS A 288 1.00 21.24 -12.03
CA LYS A 288 0.85 21.88 -10.70
C LYS A 288 0.28 20.95 -9.65
N ALA A 289 -0.66 20.08 -10.03
CA ALA A 289 -1.25 19.11 -9.11
C ALA A 289 -0.26 18.01 -8.73
N LEU A 290 0.51 17.52 -9.70
CA LEU A 290 1.57 16.54 -9.49
C LEU A 290 2.69 17.10 -8.62
N GLU A 291 3.10 18.35 -8.83
CA GLU A 291 4.10 19.03 -7.99
C GLU A 291 3.61 19.16 -6.54
N SER A 292 2.36 19.58 -6.35
CA SER A 292 1.76 19.67 -5.02
C SER A 292 1.68 18.31 -4.33
N ALA A 293 1.31 17.24 -5.06
CA ALA A 293 1.29 15.88 -4.53
C ALA A 293 2.71 15.36 -4.19
N SER A 294 3.71 15.69 -5.01
CA SER A 294 5.13 15.36 -4.76
C SER A 294 5.61 15.96 -3.43
N ALA A 295 5.28 17.23 -3.17
CA ALA A 295 5.61 17.89 -1.91
C ALA A 295 4.95 17.19 -0.69
N PHE A 296 3.70 16.73 -0.82
CA PHE A 296 3.06 15.95 0.22
C PHE A 296 3.74 14.59 0.44
N LEU A 297 4.12 13.86 -0.61
CA LEU A 297 4.84 12.59 -0.49
C LEU A 297 6.21 12.76 0.17
N ALA A 298 6.93 13.84 -0.15
CA ALA A 298 8.18 14.18 0.53
C ALA A 298 7.97 14.38 2.04
N ALA A 299 6.89 15.07 2.44
CA ALA A 299 6.54 15.23 3.85
C ALA A 299 6.14 13.89 4.52
N ILE A 300 5.39 13.03 3.81
CA ILE A 300 4.98 11.70 4.31
C ILE A 300 6.20 10.81 4.54
N THR A 301 7.10 10.73 3.56
CA THR A 301 8.32 9.90 3.64
C THR A 301 9.31 10.43 4.67
N GLY A 302 9.41 11.75 4.82
CA GLY A 302 10.16 12.39 5.91
C GLY A 302 9.61 11.99 7.27
N ALA A 303 8.29 12.07 7.48
CA ALA A 303 7.65 11.66 8.73
C ALA A 303 7.79 10.15 9.02
N GLN A 304 7.68 9.29 8.00
CA GLN A 304 7.95 7.85 8.12
C GLN A 304 9.40 7.57 8.55
N THR A 305 10.33 8.41 8.12
CA THR A 305 11.75 8.24 8.42
C THR A 305 12.09 8.77 9.80
N ASP A 306 11.53 9.91 10.21
CA ASP A 306 11.93 10.60 11.43
C ASP A 306 11.14 10.18 12.68
N ARG A 307 9.83 9.87 12.53
CA ARG A 307 8.91 9.73 13.68
C ARG A 307 8.51 8.30 14.03
N MET A 308 8.77 7.35 13.14
CA MET A 308 8.42 5.95 13.40
C MET A 308 9.52 5.25 14.20
N THR A 309 9.11 4.49 15.22
CA THR A 309 10.03 3.62 15.96
C THR A 309 10.63 2.56 15.03
N ARG A 310 11.94 2.28 15.15
CA ARG A 310 12.66 1.30 14.30
C ARG A 310 12.37 -0.15 14.71
N ASP A 311 11.10 -0.49 14.85
CA ASP A 311 10.60 -1.83 15.12
C ASP A 311 10.35 -2.60 13.81
N ASP A 312 9.80 -3.80 13.91
CA ASP A 312 9.58 -4.67 12.75
C ASP A 312 8.50 -4.13 11.82
N GLY A 313 7.56 -3.34 12.34
CA GLY A 313 6.55 -2.65 11.53
C GLY A 313 7.21 -1.61 10.62
N TRP A 314 8.13 -0.82 11.15
CA TRP A 314 8.92 0.10 10.33
C TRP A 314 9.81 -0.61 9.32
N ARG A 315 10.40 -1.77 9.68
CA ARG A 315 11.19 -2.58 8.74
C ARG A 315 10.34 -3.08 7.58
N LEU A 316 9.13 -3.60 7.84
CA LEU A 316 8.20 -4.06 6.80
C LEU A 316 7.76 -2.92 5.88
N LEU A 317 7.46 -1.74 6.42
CA LEU A 317 7.19 -0.55 5.62
C LEU A 317 8.37 -0.21 4.71
N SER A 318 9.57 -0.19 5.28
CA SER A 318 10.80 0.12 4.53
C SER A 318 11.07 -0.91 3.44
N LEU A 319 10.85 -2.21 3.73
CA LEU A 319 10.97 -3.29 2.75
C LEU A 319 9.98 -3.12 1.59
N GLY A 320 8.72 -2.78 1.89
CA GLY A 320 7.72 -2.50 0.85
C GLY A 320 8.18 -1.39 -0.09
N ARG A 321 8.71 -0.28 0.44
CA ARG A 321 9.28 0.81 -0.37
C ARG A 321 10.46 0.36 -1.23
N LEU A 322 11.45 -0.32 -0.62
CA LEU A 322 12.66 -0.75 -1.31
C LEU A 322 12.38 -1.77 -2.41
N ILE A 323 11.44 -2.69 -2.20
CA ILE A 323 11.01 -3.67 -3.20
C ILE A 323 10.39 -2.96 -4.41
N GLU A 324 9.47 -2.03 -4.16
CA GLU A 324 8.81 -1.30 -5.23
C GLU A 324 9.77 -0.39 -6.00
N ARG A 325 10.75 0.20 -5.29
CA ARG A 325 11.83 0.99 -5.88
C ARG A 325 12.72 0.13 -6.77
N LEU A 326 13.21 -1.00 -6.25
CA LEU A 326 14.07 -1.93 -6.98
C LEU A 326 13.38 -2.37 -8.28
N HIS A 327 12.11 -2.78 -8.18
CA HIS A 327 11.33 -3.21 -9.32
C HIS A 327 11.16 -2.10 -10.37
N THR A 328 10.74 -0.90 -9.95
CA THR A 328 10.48 0.22 -10.85
C THR A 328 11.75 0.69 -11.55
N LEU A 329 12.83 0.90 -10.80
CA LEU A 329 14.08 1.46 -11.32
C LEU A 329 14.82 0.46 -12.22
N ALA A 330 14.83 -0.84 -11.88
CA ALA A 330 15.37 -1.85 -12.76
C ALA A 330 14.57 -1.98 -14.07
N SER A 331 13.22 -1.94 -13.97
CA SER A 331 12.34 -1.97 -15.15
C SER A 331 12.51 -0.75 -16.06
N ALA A 332 12.74 0.42 -15.47
CA ALA A 332 13.00 1.66 -16.21
C ALA A 332 14.28 1.56 -17.04
N LEU A 333 15.38 1.09 -16.44
CA LEU A 333 16.65 0.90 -17.14
C LEU A 333 16.54 -0.18 -18.23
N LEU A 334 15.90 -1.33 -17.95
CA LEU A 334 15.67 -2.38 -18.93
C LEU A 334 15.00 -1.83 -20.19
N ARG A 335 13.89 -1.13 -20.00
CA ARG A 335 13.18 -0.50 -21.11
C ARG A 335 14.00 0.56 -21.82
N GLY A 336 14.83 1.30 -21.09
CA GLY A 336 15.72 2.30 -21.69
C GLY A 336 16.75 1.66 -22.64
N PHE A 337 17.19 0.44 -22.36
CA PHE A 337 17.99 -0.37 -23.29
C PHE A 337 17.15 -0.93 -24.43
N GLU A 338 15.97 -1.51 -24.15
CA GLU A 338 15.08 -2.11 -25.15
C GLU A 338 14.61 -1.12 -26.22
N THR A 339 14.28 0.12 -25.81
CA THR A 339 13.86 1.18 -26.73
C THR A 339 15.03 2.02 -27.23
N GLU A 340 16.27 1.69 -26.84
CA GLU A 340 17.50 2.45 -27.12
C GLU A 340 17.50 3.91 -26.65
N SER A 341 16.51 4.33 -25.83
CA SER A 341 16.36 5.72 -25.40
C SER A 341 17.52 6.19 -24.54
N ILE A 342 18.13 5.27 -23.78
CA ILE A 342 19.24 5.60 -22.87
C ILE A 342 20.50 6.07 -23.61
N PHE A 343 20.64 5.72 -24.90
CA PHE A 343 21.75 6.14 -25.76
C PHE A 343 21.53 7.52 -26.38
N GLU A 344 20.31 8.04 -26.33
CA GLU A 344 19.96 9.36 -26.81
C GLU A 344 19.98 10.38 -25.68
N GLU A 345 20.25 11.65 -26.01
CA GLU A 345 20.34 12.74 -25.04
C GLU A 345 19.07 12.87 -24.18
N GLY A 346 17.89 12.88 -24.81
CA GLY A 346 16.63 13.03 -24.12
C GLY A 346 16.35 11.88 -23.16
N GLY A 347 16.56 10.64 -23.58
CA GLY A 347 16.34 9.46 -22.73
C GLY A 347 17.38 9.31 -21.63
N PHE A 348 18.64 9.70 -21.87
CA PHE A 348 19.67 9.75 -20.83
C PHE A 348 19.29 10.72 -19.70
N VAL A 349 18.88 11.94 -20.05
CA VAL A 349 18.44 12.97 -19.09
C VAL A 349 17.16 12.52 -18.36
N ALA A 350 16.21 11.95 -19.09
CA ALA A 350 14.97 11.41 -18.53
C ALA A 350 15.24 10.29 -17.50
N MET A 351 16.20 9.40 -17.78
CA MET A 351 16.61 8.34 -16.86
C MET A 351 17.19 8.91 -15.56
N LEU A 352 18.11 9.88 -15.68
CA LEU A 352 18.70 10.56 -14.52
C LEU A 352 17.64 11.30 -13.68
N ALA A 353 16.67 11.94 -14.34
CA ALA A 353 15.56 12.63 -13.69
C ALA A 353 14.66 11.64 -12.93
N LEU A 354 14.34 10.49 -13.52
CA LEU A 354 13.53 9.46 -12.87
C LEU A 354 14.20 8.89 -11.60
N PHE A 355 15.52 8.67 -11.64
CA PHE A 355 16.30 8.28 -10.47
C PHE A 355 16.53 9.46 -9.49
N GLY A 356 16.19 10.69 -9.87
CA GLY A 356 16.50 11.92 -9.14
C GLY A 356 18.00 12.08 -8.88
N SER A 357 18.83 11.65 -9.82
CA SER A 357 20.30 11.65 -9.72
C SER A 357 20.94 12.68 -10.66
N THR A 358 20.17 13.56 -11.30
CA THR A 358 20.67 14.60 -12.23
C THR A 358 21.75 15.48 -11.61
N ILE A 359 21.53 15.97 -10.37
CA ILE A 359 22.50 16.84 -9.68
C ILE A 359 23.79 16.07 -9.36
N THR A 360 23.65 14.87 -8.79
CA THR A 360 24.77 13.99 -8.43
C THR A 360 25.61 13.64 -9.65
N PHE A 361 24.95 13.25 -10.74
CA PHE A 361 25.61 12.91 -12.00
C PHE A 361 26.40 14.09 -12.57
N ASN A 362 25.78 15.28 -12.63
CA ASN A 362 26.44 16.48 -13.13
C ASN A 362 27.65 16.89 -12.27
N GLY A 363 27.56 16.71 -10.96
CA GLY A 363 28.67 16.99 -10.02
C GLY A 363 29.84 16.03 -10.16
N GLN A 364 29.57 14.72 -10.33
CA GLN A 364 30.61 13.69 -10.40
C GLN A 364 31.24 13.55 -11.80
N TYR A 365 30.42 13.61 -12.85
CA TYR A 365 30.81 13.26 -14.22
C TYR A 365 30.90 14.46 -15.17
N GLN A 366 30.71 15.69 -14.68
CA GLN A 366 30.88 16.94 -15.44
C GLN A 366 30.13 16.94 -16.79
N GLN A 367 28.87 16.48 -16.79
CA GLN A 367 27.99 16.38 -17.98
C GLN A 367 28.49 15.43 -19.08
N ARG A 368 29.43 14.51 -18.81
CA ARG A 368 29.75 13.42 -19.74
C ARG A 368 28.53 12.54 -19.97
N ARG A 369 28.29 12.11 -21.21
CA ARG A 369 27.16 11.23 -21.58
C ARG A 369 27.63 9.80 -21.81
N ASP A 370 28.35 9.27 -20.83
CA ASP A 370 28.87 7.91 -20.89
C ASP A 370 27.90 6.95 -20.18
N ILE A 371 27.50 5.89 -20.87
CA ILE A 371 26.66 4.83 -20.30
C ILE A 371 27.39 4.13 -19.16
N ALA A 372 28.72 4.00 -19.22
CA ALA A 372 29.49 3.45 -18.10
C ALA A 372 29.35 4.31 -16.84
N ALA A 373 29.41 5.64 -16.97
CA ALA A 373 29.19 6.55 -15.85
C ALA A 373 27.75 6.49 -15.31
N LEU A 374 26.77 6.31 -16.21
CA LEU A 374 25.37 6.14 -15.82
C LEU A 374 25.17 4.83 -15.05
N LEU A 375 25.72 3.71 -15.53
CA LEU A 375 25.65 2.42 -14.84
C LEU A 375 26.39 2.46 -13.50
N ASP A 376 27.53 3.14 -13.43
CA ASP A 376 28.25 3.33 -12.18
C ASP A 376 27.36 4.04 -11.14
N LEU A 377 26.74 5.17 -11.50
CA LEU A 377 25.90 5.93 -10.58
C LEU A 377 24.55 5.28 -10.26
N LEU A 378 23.85 4.75 -11.26
CA LEU A 378 22.47 4.28 -11.11
C LEU A 378 22.37 2.81 -10.70
N VAL A 379 23.39 2.00 -11.00
CA VAL A 379 23.41 0.57 -10.69
C VAL A 379 24.39 0.24 -9.57
N LEU A 380 25.65 0.70 -9.65
CA LEU A 380 26.71 0.22 -8.76
C LEU A 380 26.86 1.01 -7.47
N ASP A 381 26.68 2.33 -7.50
CA ASP A 381 26.91 3.26 -6.39
C ASP A 381 26.24 2.77 -5.10
N ARG A 382 26.97 2.75 -3.99
CA ARG A 382 26.51 2.24 -2.68
C ARG A 382 26.16 3.32 -1.67
N ASP A 383 26.30 4.58 -2.06
CA ASP A 383 25.99 5.74 -1.25
C ASP A 383 24.76 6.49 -1.80
N ASN A 384 24.44 6.34 -3.08
CA ASN A 384 23.24 6.91 -3.69
C ASN A 384 21.96 6.13 -3.31
N PRO A 385 20.99 6.70 -2.57
CA PRO A 385 19.79 5.99 -2.09
C PRO A 385 18.80 5.55 -3.18
N ARG A 386 18.99 5.99 -4.42
CA ARG A 386 18.19 5.59 -5.57
C ARG A 386 18.94 4.61 -6.50
N SER A 387 20.21 4.31 -6.25
CA SER A 387 20.91 3.29 -7.05
C SER A 387 20.42 1.88 -6.71
N LEU A 388 20.53 0.95 -7.65
CA LEU A 388 20.13 -0.45 -7.42
C LEU A 388 21.02 -1.11 -6.35
N GLY A 389 22.32 -0.81 -6.35
CA GLY A 389 23.29 -1.32 -5.39
C GLY A 389 22.95 -0.93 -3.94
N TRP A 390 22.67 0.35 -3.69
CA TRP A 390 22.24 0.82 -2.37
C TRP A 390 20.91 0.21 -1.95
N VAL A 391 19.94 0.13 -2.88
CA VAL A 391 18.61 -0.43 -2.60
C VAL A 391 18.73 -1.89 -2.18
N LEU A 392 19.49 -2.71 -2.90
CA LEU A 392 19.70 -4.11 -2.57
C LEU A 392 20.48 -4.30 -1.28
N GLN A 393 21.56 -3.53 -1.06
CA GLN A 393 22.31 -3.58 0.20
C GLN A 393 21.41 -3.26 1.41
N THR A 394 20.61 -2.20 1.30
CA THR A 394 19.69 -1.80 2.36
C THR A 394 18.60 -2.84 2.56
N LEU A 395 18.06 -3.40 1.48
CA LEU A 395 17.04 -4.44 1.52
C LEU A 395 17.56 -5.70 2.23
N ARG A 396 18.75 -6.19 1.86
CA ARG A 396 19.43 -7.33 2.52
C ARG A 396 19.65 -7.04 4.02
N ALA A 397 20.12 -5.85 4.37
CA ALA A 397 20.36 -5.45 5.76
C ALA A 397 19.06 -5.32 6.59
N ARG A 398 17.93 -4.96 5.97
CA ARG A 398 16.63 -4.88 6.66
C ARG A 398 16.02 -6.27 6.84
N LEU A 399 16.15 -7.16 5.85
CA LEU A 399 15.71 -8.55 5.94
C LEU A 399 16.47 -9.31 7.04
N SER A 400 17.79 -9.17 7.12
CA SER A 400 18.59 -9.85 8.15
C SER A 400 18.19 -9.43 9.57
N ARG A 401 17.83 -8.15 9.76
CA ARG A 401 17.32 -7.68 11.06
C ARG A 401 15.92 -8.20 11.37
N LEU A 402 15.04 -8.32 10.38
CA LEU A 402 13.72 -8.91 10.54
C LEU A 402 13.80 -10.42 10.82
N ALA A 403 14.80 -11.10 10.24
CA ALA A 403 15.13 -12.49 10.52
C ALA A 403 15.47 -12.73 12.00
N SER A 404 16.26 -11.83 12.58
CA SER A 404 16.68 -11.96 13.97
C SER A 404 15.55 -11.84 14.99
N SER A 405 14.41 -11.25 14.62
CA SER A 405 13.26 -11.08 15.51
C SER A 405 12.18 -12.16 15.38
N THR A 406 12.19 -12.93 14.29
CA THR A 406 11.18 -13.96 14.00
C THR A 406 11.86 -15.33 13.95
N GLN A 407 11.42 -16.30 14.76
CA GLN A 407 11.99 -17.66 14.70
C GLN A 407 11.67 -18.32 13.34
N GLY A 408 12.64 -18.34 12.43
CA GLY A 408 12.58 -19.11 11.20
C GLY A 408 13.63 -18.73 10.17
N ASP A 409 13.80 -19.58 9.14
CA ASP A 409 14.83 -19.44 8.10
C ASP A 409 14.55 -18.26 7.13
N LEU A 410 14.87 -17.03 7.54
CA LEU A 410 14.92 -15.86 6.65
C LEU A 410 16.29 -15.73 5.93
N ALA A 411 17.26 -16.58 6.25
CA ALA A 411 18.54 -16.62 5.56
C ALA A 411 18.34 -17.04 4.08
N GLY A 412 17.37 -17.92 3.80
CA GLY A 412 16.90 -18.24 2.45
C GLY A 412 16.55 -17.01 1.61
N LEU A 413 15.70 -16.10 2.12
CA LEU A 413 15.22 -14.93 1.37
C LEU A 413 16.32 -13.94 1.01
N THR A 414 17.39 -13.88 1.81
CA THR A 414 18.53 -12.99 1.53
C THR A 414 19.44 -13.59 0.45
N ARG A 415 19.51 -14.93 0.33
CA ARG A 415 20.30 -15.62 -0.70
C ARG A 415 19.71 -15.45 -2.10
N ASP A 416 18.39 -15.35 -2.20
CA ASP A 416 17.70 -15.21 -3.48
C ASP A 416 17.84 -13.80 -4.09
N LEU A 417 18.31 -12.83 -3.30
CA LEU A 417 18.60 -11.49 -3.80
C LEU A 417 19.99 -11.44 -4.45
N PRO A 418 20.15 -10.71 -5.57
CA PRO A 418 21.46 -10.39 -6.11
C PRO A 418 22.37 -9.79 -5.04
N ASP A 419 23.63 -10.20 -5.05
CA ASP A 419 24.64 -9.62 -4.17
C ASP A 419 25.35 -8.48 -4.92
N PRO A 420 25.07 -7.23 -4.56
CA PRO A 420 25.66 -6.13 -5.29
C PRO A 420 27.19 -6.06 -5.12
N ASP A 421 27.79 -6.72 -4.12
CA ASP A 421 29.25 -6.70 -3.88
C ASP A 421 30.01 -7.49 -4.96
N SER A 422 29.30 -8.32 -5.72
CA SER A 422 29.84 -9.10 -6.83
C SER A 422 29.88 -8.36 -8.16
N TRP A 423 29.31 -7.16 -8.24
CA TRP A 423 29.14 -6.45 -9.50
C TRP A 423 30.38 -5.63 -9.88
N LEU A 424 30.77 -5.72 -11.15
CA LEU A 424 31.91 -4.99 -11.70
C LEU A 424 31.48 -4.23 -12.95
N LEU A 425 31.84 -2.95 -13.04
CA LEU A 425 31.47 -2.09 -14.17
C LEU A 425 31.96 -2.65 -15.51
N SER A 426 33.18 -3.20 -15.55
CA SER A 426 33.74 -3.83 -16.75
C SER A 426 32.87 -4.95 -17.30
N ASN A 427 32.23 -5.73 -16.42
CA ASN A 427 31.37 -6.84 -16.82
C ASN A 427 30.04 -6.33 -17.39
N LEU A 428 29.55 -5.19 -16.91
CA LEU A 428 28.28 -4.60 -17.35
C LEU A 428 28.39 -3.87 -18.68
N CYS A 429 29.57 -3.30 -18.99
CA CYS A 429 29.79 -2.47 -20.18
C CYS A 429 30.21 -3.23 -21.44
N GLY A 430 30.58 -4.51 -21.32
CA GLY A 430 30.97 -5.39 -22.43
C GLY A 430 32.15 -4.88 -23.27
N ASP A 431 32.34 -5.50 -24.45
CA ASP A 431 33.33 -5.05 -25.44
C ASP A 431 32.78 -3.85 -26.24
N PRO A 432 33.51 -2.72 -26.34
CA PRO A 432 33.12 -1.60 -27.19
C PRO A 432 32.97 -1.92 -28.69
N ALA A 433 33.57 -3.02 -29.17
CA ALA A 433 33.47 -3.45 -30.57
C ALA A 433 32.10 -4.08 -30.91
N ASP A 434 31.34 -4.52 -29.91
CA ASP A 434 30.04 -5.15 -30.09
C ASP A 434 28.91 -4.11 -30.26
N GLY A 435 27.83 -4.49 -30.96
CA GLY A 435 26.61 -3.68 -31.02
C GLY A 435 25.96 -3.53 -29.64
N ASN A 436 25.22 -2.44 -29.41
CA ASN A 436 24.67 -2.07 -28.09
C ASN A 436 23.95 -3.23 -27.37
N ALA A 437 23.11 -3.99 -28.09
CA ALA A 437 22.36 -5.10 -27.51
C ALA A 437 23.27 -6.21 -26.93
N GLN A 438 24.36 -6.55 -27.63
CA GLN A 438 25.32 -7.56 -27.18
C GLN A 438 26.26 -6.97 -26.12
N ARG A 439 26.71 -5.74 -26.32
CA ARG A 439 27.59 -5.01 -25.41
C ARG A 439 27.02 -4.91 -24.00
N TYR A 440 25.74 -4.58 -23.85
CA TYR A 440 25.10 -4.40 -22.54
C TYR A 440 24.26 -5.61 -22.08
N GLN A 441 24.45 -6.79 -22.68
CA GLN A 441 23.68 -7.99 -22.34
C GLN A 441 23.81 -8.39 -20.86
N ALA A 442 25.00 -8.24 -20.27
CA ALA A 442 25.20 -8.53 -18.86
C ALA A 442 24.47 -7.53 -17.95
N ALA A 443 24.42 -6.25 -18.35
CA ALA A 443 23.66 -5.24 -17.63
C ALA A 443 22.16 -5.52 -17.68
N THR A 444 21.61 -5.82 -18.86
CA THR A 444 20.18 -6.15 -19.00
C THR A 444 19.82 -7.43 -18.24
N ALA A 445 20.66 -8.47 -18.28
CA ALA A 445 20.46 -9.68 -17.48
C ALA A 445 20.44 -9.40 -15.97
N LEU A 446 21.33 -8.54 -15.46
CA LEU A 446 21.35 -8.15 -14.06
C LEU A 446 20.08 -7.38 -13.66
N LEU A 447 19.64 -6.44 -14.51
CA LEU A 447 18.43 -5.66 -14.24
C LEU A 447 17.18 -6.56 -14.20
N GLU A 448 17.12 -7.57 -15.08
CA GLU A 448 16.04 -8.55 -15.09
C GLU A 448 16.04 -9.41 -13.82
N GLN A 449 17.23 -9.84 -13.36
CA GLN A 449 17.38 -10.52 -12.08
C GLN A 449 16.90 -9.66 -10.91
N CYS A 450 17.26 -8.36 -10.86
CA CYS A 450 16.79 -7.42 -9.85
C CYS A 450 15.26 -7.28 -9.86
N ARG A 451 14.67 -7.14 -11.05
CA ARG A 451 13.21 -7.02 -11.26
C ARG A 451 12.46 -8.26 -10.78
N ALA A 452 12.95 -9.45 -11.14
CA ALA A 452 12.38 -10.74 -10.75
C ALA A 452 12.53 -11.00 -9.23
N ALA A 453 13.70 -10.68 -8.67
CA ALA A 453 13.98 -10.85 -7.25
C ALA A 453 13.06 -9.97 -6.38
N ALA A 454 12.76 -8.74 -6.81
CA ALA A 454 11.81 -7.86 -6.12
C ALA A 454 10.40 -8.47 -6.05
N LEU A 455 9.91 -9.06 -7.15
CA LEU A 455 8.60 -9.72 -7.20
C LEU A 455 8.57 -10.98 -6.32
N SER A 456 9.55 -11.85 -6.48
CA SER A 456 9.67 -13.08 -5.67
C SER A 456 9.73 -12.80 -4.17
N LEU A 457 10.47 -11.75 -3.79
CA LEU A 457 10.56 -11.33 -2.39
C LEU A 457 9.22 -10.80 -1.86
N SER A 458 8.49 -10.02 -2.65
CA SER A 458 7.15 -9.54 -2.28
C SER A 458 6.21 -10.73 -1.97
N ASP A 459 6.20 -11.74 -2.83
CA ASP A 459 5.33 -12.91 -2.68
C ASP A 459 5.74 -13.77 -1.48
N SER A 460 7.04 -13.88 -1.24
CA SER A 460 7.59 -14.65 -0.12
C SER A 460 7.32 -13.98 1.23
N LEU A 461 7.47 -12.65 1.31
CA LEU A 461 7.08 -11.88 2.50
C LEU A 461 5.57 -11.99 2.75
N SER A 462 4.76 -11.91 1.70
CA SER A 462 3.31 -11.98 1.82
C SER A 462 2.84 -13.35 2.35
N ARG A 463 3.38 -14.43 1.77
CA ARG A 463 3.08 -15.80 2.23
C ARG A 463 3.49 -16.04 3.68
N ARG A 464 4.56 -15.41 4.16
CA ARG A 464 5.11 -15.70 5.49
C ARG A 464 4.58 -14.82 6.62
N TYR A 465 4.36 -13.53 6.36
CA TYR A 465 3.97 -12.57 7.40
C TYR A 465 2.48 -12.22 7.38
N PHE A 466 1.80 -12.37 6.23
CA PHE A 466 0.41 -11.90 6.06
C PHE A 466 -0.60 -13.05 5.94
N SER A 467 -0.18 -14.21 5.43
CA SER A 467 -1.03 -15.41 5.39
C SER A 467 -1.12 -16.07 6.77
N HIS A 468 -2.34 -16.45 7.18
CA HIS A 468 -2.58 -17.33 8.32
C HIS A 468 -2.52 -18.83 7.95
N ALA A 469 -2.28 -19.16 6.68
CA ALA A 469 -2.01 -20.52 6.25
C ALA A 469 -0.52 -20.80 6.41
N ASP A 470 -0.15 -21.59 7.41
CA ASP A 470 1.19 -22.16 7.51
C ASP A 470 1.54 -22.88 6.21
N ALA A 471 2.80 -22.81 5.80
CA ALA A 471 3.35 -23.53 4.64
C ALA A 471 3.17 -25.07 4.73
N GLY A 472 2.66 -25.58 5.86
CA GLY A 472 2.38 -26.99 6.11
C GLY A 472 0.90 -27.40 6.11
N SER A 473 -0.08 -26.50 5.88
CA SER A 473 -1.50 -26.91 5.84
C SER A 473 -1.86 -27.53 4.49
N GLN A 474 -1.32 -28.72 4.20
CA GLN A 474 -2.01 -29.65 3.31
C GLN A 474 -3.35 -29.98 3.94
N SER A 475 -4.44 -29.63 3.27
CA SER A 475 -5.77 -30.12 3.62
C SER A 475 -5.76 -31.64 3.42
N LEU A 476 -5.63 -32.40 4.50
CA LEU A 476 -5.99 -33.82 4.52
C LEU A 476 -7.52 -33.92 4.58
N GLY A 477 -8.17 -33.50 3.49
CA GLY A 477 -9.57 -33.80 3.25
C GLY A 477 -9.66 -35.22 2.71
N ALA A 478 -10.19 -36.12 3.53
CA ALA A 478 -10.76 -37.40 3.08
C ALA A 478 -12.06 -37.16 2.32
#